data_AF-A0A1Y2BF57-F1
#
_entry.id   AF-A0A1Y2BF57-F1
#
_cell.length_a   1.000
_cell.length_b   1.000
_cell.length_c   1.000
_cell.angle_alpha   90.00
_cell.angle_beta   90.00
_cell.angle_gamma   90.00
#
_symmetry.space_group_name_H-M   'P 1'
#
loop_
_entity.id
_entity.type
_entity.pdbx_description
1 polymer ?
#
loop_
_entity_poly.entity_id
_entity_poly.type
_entity_poly.pdbx_seq_one_letter_code
_entity_poly.pdbx_strand_id
1 'polypeptide(L)'
;MKISSSPPSPQISKAINDHSNTSIDDSLLISEGLLFIRPLKVTHIEHFNMPITNIKTILKSKNIPNKYRCRVRVVDYIPRKIVNFTRPYCTVCKKTFEKSMDNSLVCCNRCKSTGAKIKYAFLFSLLVEDNSKCFLPIIIFEIDKSEFLGLPATDLKNPKDFEELKSRLKKLWVFKTVSDNYCVNENKKLTLTHSRTILCGNIFDVCIERYKNTQGIRQKVFDTRII
;
A
#
# COMPACT_ATOMS: atom_id res chain seq x y z
N MET A 1 41.43 56.28 5.55
CA MET A 1 40.45 55.81 4.53
C MET A 1 40.37 54.29 4.65
N LYS A 2 39.28 53.57 4.93
CA LYS A 2 37.83 53.80 5.03
C LYS A 2 37.34 52.96 6.24
N ILE A 3 36.86 53.60 7.29
CA ILE A 3 35.46 53.60 7.78
C ILE A 3 34.87 52.20 7.97
N SER A 4 34.92 51.76 9.23
CA SER A 4 34.06 50.74 9.85
C SER A 4 32.65 51.32 10.00
N SER A 5 31.62 50.60 9.53
CA SER A 5 30.22 50.97 9.71
C SER A 5 29.41 49.76 10.19
N SER A 6 29.05 49.79 11.46
CA SER A 6 27.97 49.01 12.07
C SER A 6 26.59 49.46 11.59
N PRO A 7 25.60 48.57 11.48
CA PRO A 7 24.19 48.93 11.54
C PRO A 7 23.54 48.54 12.88
N PRO A 8 22.36 49.12 13.20
CA PRO A 8 21.93 49.39 14.57
C PRO A 8 21.00 48.32 15.16
N SER A 9 20.97 48.29 16.50
CA SER A 9 19.93 47.63 17.30
C SER A 9 18.62 48.43 17.28
N PRO A 10 17.46 47.76 17.29
CA PRO A 10 16.22 48.32 17.83
C PRO A 10 15.94 47.77 19.24
N GLN A 11 15.64 48.67 20.16
CA GLN A 11 15.17 48.38 21.52
C GLN A 11 13.65 48.11 21.54
N ILE A 12 13.29 47.04 22.27
CA ILE A 12 12.23 46.93 23.29
C ILE A 12 10.77 47.23 22.91
N SER A 13 9.91 46.22 23.04
CA SER A 13 8.67 46.32 23.83
C SER A 13 8.28 44.97 24.43
N LYS A 14 8.17 44.94 25.77
CA LYS A 14 7.64 43.83 26.58
C LYS A 14 6.09 43.93 26.64
N ALA A 15 5.41 42.80 26.50
CA ALA A 15 4.12 42.43 27.12
C ALA A 15 3.90 40.94 26.83
N ILE A 16 4.17 40.03 27.77
CA ILE A 16 3.23 39.41 28.74
C ILE A 16 2.18 38.51 28.07
N ASN A 17 2.22 37.23 28.48
CA ASN A 17 1.30 36.12 28.24
C ASN A 17 -0.18 36.53 28.16
N ASP A 18 -0.95 35.81 27.32
CA ASP A 18 -2.07 35.06 27.86
C ASP A 18 -2.51 33.89 26.96
N HIS A 19 -2.82 32.79 27.63
CA HIS A 19 -3.44 31.60 27.09
C HIS A 19 -4.83 31.93 26.53
N SER A 20 -5.06 31.61 25.26
CA SER A 20 -6.42 31.35 24.77
C SER A 20 -6.42 30.06 23.95
N ASN A 21 -6.68 28.96 24.65
CA ASN A 21 -7.35 27.79 24.09
C ASN A 21 -8.70 28.25 23.52
N THR A 22 -8.77 28.50 22.23
CA THR A 22 -10.05 28.55 21.52
C THR A 22 -10.18 27.26 20.73
N SER A 23 -10.85 26.30 21.37
CA SER A 23 -11.53 25.20 20.70
C SER A 23 -12.38 25.79 19.59
N ILE A 24 -11.98 25.55 18.34
CA ILE A 24 -12.86 25.83 17.21
C ILE A 24 -13.95 24.77 17.30
N ASP A 25 -15.10 25.26 17.74
CA ASP A 25 -16.36 24.55 17.90
C ASP A 25 -16.72 23.85 16.59
N ASP A 26 -16.78 22.52 16.66
CA ASP A 26 -17.01 21.60 15.55
C ASP A 26 -18.52 21.49 15.29
N SER A 27 -19.19 22.64 15.15
CA SER A 27 -20.63 22.71 14.98
C SER A 27 -21.04 23.63 13.81
N LEU A 28 -21.55 22.96 12.76
CA LEU A 28 -22.58 23.41 11.82
C LEU A 28 -22.18 24.41 10.72
N LEU A 29 -21.84 23.86 9.55
CA LEU A 29 -22.47 24.29 8.30
C LEU A 29 -22.94 23.05 7.52
N ILE A 30 -24.15 22.59 7.87
CA ILE A 30 -24.95 21.72 7.02
C ILE A 30 -25.62 22.64 6.00
N SER A 31 -24.98 22.81 4.83
CA SER A 31 -25.65 23.34 3.64
C SER A 31 -25.66 22.25 2.57
N GLU A 32 -26.84 21.66 2.41
CA GLU A 32 -27.34 20.92 1.25
C GLU A 32 -26.33 20.12 0.38
N GLY A 33 -26.31 18.80 0.59
CA GLY A 33 -26.34 17.86 -0.53
C GLY A 33 -25.02 17.31 -1.08
N LEU A 34 -23.86 17.73 -0.59
CA LEU A 34 -22.59 17.04 -0.89
C LEU A 34 -21.85 16.79 0.42
N LEU A 35 -21.98 15.58 0.96
CA LEU A 35 -21.03 15.07 1.93
C LEU A 35 -19.65 15.11 1.27
N PHE A 36 -18.88 16.16 1.56
CA PHE A 36 -17.44 16.19 1.36
C PHE A 36 -16.83 15.17 2.33
N ILE A 37 -17.02 13.88 2.02
CA ILE A 37 -16.29 12.80 2.66
C ILE A 37 -14.83 13.08 2.32
N ARG A 38 -14.08 13.60 3.30
CA ARG A 38 -12.63 13.74 3.18
C ARG A 38 -12.11 12.38 2.69
N PRO A 39 -11.36 12.33 1.58
CA PRO A 39 -10.84 11.07 1.09
C PRO A 39 -10.08 10.38 2.22
N LEU A 40 -10.49 9.16 2.56
CA LEU A 40 -9.83 8.40 3.60
C LEU A 40 -8.35 8.25 3.23
N LYS A 41 -7.44 8.75 4.08
CA LYS A 41 -6.01 8.64 3.84
C LYS A 41 -5.58 7.20 4.12
N VAL A 42 -5.49 6.39 3.07
CA VAL A 42 -5.13 4.96 3.15
C VAL A 42 -3.63 4.75 3.35
N THR A 43 -2.79 5.64 2.81
CA THR A 43 -1.34 5.51 2.84
C THR A 43 -0.62 6.77 3.32
N HIS A 44 0.54 6.53 3.93
CA HIS A 44 1.58 7.51 4.20
C HIS A 44 2.67 7.38 3.12
N ILE A 45 3.13 8.51 2.60
CA ILE A 45 4.14 8.61 1.54
C ILE A 45 5.21 9.60 1.99
N GLU A 46 6.47 9.20 1.93
CA GLU A 46 7.58 10.09 2.29
C GLU A 46 7.84 11.16 1.21
N HIS A 47 7.64 10.81 -0.06
CA HIS A 47 7.87 11.69 -1.21
C HIS A 47 6.64 12.50 -1.62
N PHE A 48 6.04 13.23 -0.68
CA PHE A 48 4.81 13.99 -0.94
C PHE A 48 4.98 15.15 -1.96
N ASN A 49 6.22 15.58 -2.21
CA ASN A 49 6.54 16.59 -3.23
C ASN A 49 6.69 16.01 -4.64
N MET A 50 6.80 14.67 -4.78
CA MET A 50 6.85 14.03 -6.09
C MET A 50 5.48 14.16 -6.77
N PRO A 51 5.41 14.63 -8.03
CA PRO A 51 4.14 14.78 -8.73
C PRO A 51 3.51 13.42 -9.03
N ILE A 52 2.18 13.37 -9.00
CA ILE A 52 1.43 12.17 -9.37
C ILE A 52 1.59 11.94 -10.88
N THR A 53 2.07 10.76 -11.25
CA THR A 53 2.25 10.32 -12.63
C THR A 53 1.25 9.21 -12.95
N ASN A 54 0.51 9.36 -14.06
CA ASN A 54 -0.43 8.33 -14.52
C ASN A 54 0.32 7.11 -15.09
N ILE A 55 -0.28 5.94 -14.92
CA ILE A 55 0.23 4.64 -15.40
C ILE A 55 0.49 4.68 -16.90
N LYS A 56 -0.39 5.29 -17.70
CA LYS A 56 -0.19 5.46 -19.15
C LYS A 56 1.15 6.12 -19.49
N THR A 57 1.55 7.13 -18.72
CA THR A 57 2.83 7.84 -18.91
C THR A 57 4.00 6.98 -18.45
N ILE A 58 3.86 6.30 -17.31
CA ILE A 58 4.88 5.39 -16.77
C ILE A 58 5.21 4.27 -17.75
N LEU A 59 4.19 3.66 -18.37
CA LEU A 59 4.34 2.58 -19.34
C LEU A 59 5.06 3.04 -20.62
N LYS A 60 4.79 4.27 -21.08
CA LYS A 60 5.43 4.86 -22.27
C LYS A 60 6.86 5.35 -22.03
N SER A 61 7.23 5.62 -20.77
CA SER A 61 8.56 6.12 -20.42
C SER A 61 9.64 5.12 -20.82
N LYS A 62 10.75 5.61 -21.38
CA LYS A 62 11.95 4.81 -21.66
C LYS A 62 13.00 4.89 -20.54
N ASN A 63 12.80 5.80 -19.57
CA ASN A 63 13.74 6.03 -18.48
C ASN A 63 13.61 4.91 -17.43
N ILE A 64 14.61 4.04 -17.38
CA ILE A 64 14.70 2.90 -16.47
C ILE A 64 16.16 2.75 -16.04
N PRO A 65 16.49 2.76 -14.73
CA PRO A 65 15.56 2.85 -13.60
C PRO A 65 14.95 4.24 -13.45
N ASN A 66 13.73 4.32 -12.90
CA ASN A 66 13.12 5.59 -12.50
C ASN A 66 12.09 5.38 -11.38
N LYS A 67 11.81 6.44 -10.61
CA LYS A 67 10.84 6.46 -9.52
C LYS A 67 9.64 7.32 -9.88
N TYR A 68 8.45 6.87 -9.46
CA TYR A 68 7.19 7.56 -9.71
C TYR A 68 6.31 7.51 -8.46
N ARG A 69 5.46 8.53 -8.29
CA ARG A 69 4.34 8.49 -7.36
C ARG A 69 3.05 8.39 -8.18
N CYS A 70 2.17 7.48 -7.79
CA CYS A 70 0.91 7.21 -8.49
C CYS A 70 -0.25 7.29 -7.52
N ARG A 71 -1.44 7.65 -8.00
CA ARG A 71 -2.70 7.50 -7.28
C ARG A 71 -3.53 6.42 -7.94
N VAL A 72 -3.76 5.32 -7.23
CA VAL A 72 -4.27 4.07 -7.82
C VAL A 72 -5.27 3.39 -6.89
N ARG A 73 -5.94 2.37 -7.40
CA ARG A 73 -6.73 1.41 -6.62
C ARG A 73 -6.32 -0.02 -6.97
N VAL A 74 -6.44 -0.95 -6.02
CA VAL A 74 -6.22 -2.38 -6.30
C VAL A 74 -7.40 -2.92 -7.10
N VAL A 75 -7.12 -3.68 -8.15
CA VAL A 75 -8.12 -4.42 -8.93
C VAL A 75 -7.90 -5.92 -8.91
N ASP A 76 -6.66 -6.37 -8.66
CA ASP A 76 -6.34 -7.79 -8.50
C ASP A 76 -5.06 -8.00 -7.68
N TYR A 77 -4.76 -9.24 -7.29
CA TYR A 77 -3.51 -9.61 -6.60
C TYR A 77 -3.07 -11.05 -6.88
N ILE A 78 -1.76 -11.29 -6.77
CA ILE A 78 -1.12 -12.60 -6.95
C ILE A 78 -0.10 -12.80 -5.83
N PRO A 79 -0.03 -13.97 -5.18
CA PRO A 79 -0.82 -15.20 -5.43
C PRO A 79 -2.28 -15.12 -4.95
N ARG A 80 -3.16 -16.01 -5.42
CA ARG A 80 -4.60 -15.97 -5.05
C ARG A 80 -4.87 -16.26 -3.56
N LYS A 81 -4.06 -17.12 -2.94
CA LYS A 81 -4.16 -17.45 -1.51
C LYS A 81 -3.29 -16.51 -0.70
N ILE A 82 -3.88 -15.73 0.22
CA ILE A 82 -3.16 -14.75 1.06
C ILE A 82 -2.07 -15.42 1.91
N VAL A 83 -2.26 -16.68 2.34
CA VAL A 83 -1.23 -17.44 3.07
C VAL A 83 0.08 -17.61 2.28
N ASN A 84 0.04 -17.43 0.96
CA ASN A 84 1.21 -17.48 0.08
C ASN A 84 1.84 -16.11 -0.18
N PHE A 85 1.36 -15.03 0.45
CA PHE A 85 1.95 -13.69 0.36
C PHE A 85 3.31 -13.63 1.03
N THR A 86 3.60 -14.53 1.96
CA THR A 86 4.94 -14.68 2.54
C THR A 86 5.64 -15.90 1.98
N ARG A 87 6.97 -15.85 1.90
CA ARG A 87 7.82 -17.00 1.55
C ARG A 87 9.05 -17.06 2.44
N PRO A 88 9.58 -18.26 2.74
CA PRO A 88 10.90 -18.41 3.30
C PRO A 88 11.95 -17.76 2.39
N TYR A 89 12.91 -17.09 3.01
CA TYR A 89 14.02 -16.39 2.39
C TYR A 89 15.33 -16.84 3.03
N CYS A 90 16.23 -17.41 2.24
CA CYS A 90 17.54 -17.79 2.71
C CYS A 90 18.48 -16.58 2.66
N THR A 91 19.02 -16.16 3.80
CA THR A 91 19.93 -15.01 3.90
C THR A 91 21.31 -15.31 3.29
N VAL A 92 21.71 -16.58 3.25
CA VAL A 92 22.96 -17.03 2.60
C VAL A 92 22.83 -16.97 1.09
N CYS A 93 21.81 -17.63 0.51
CA CYS A 93 21.60 -17.64 -0.95
C CYS A 93 20.99 -16.35 -1.50
N LYS A 94 20.48 -15.49 -0.63
CA LYS A 94 19.70 -14.28 -0.97
C LYS A 94 18.50 -14.55 -1.89
N LYS A 95 17.80 -15.67 -1.65
CA LYS A 95 16.69 -16.14 -2.51
C LYS A 95 15.52 -16.66 -1.68
N THR A 96 14.31 -16.39 -2.17
CA THR A 96 13.09 -17.03 -1.68
C THR A 96 12.95 -18.45 -2.22
N PHE A 97 12.24 -19.30 -1.50
CA PHE A 97 11.87 -20.64 -1.95
C PHE A 97 10.44 -20.97 -1.52
N GLU A 98 9.91 -22.09 -1.99
CA GLU A 98 8.55 -22.52 -1.67
C GLU A 98 8.43 -22.99 -0.23
N LYS A 99 7.26 -22.77 0.37
CA LYS A 99 6.95 -23.31 1.70
C LYS A 99 6.80 -24.82 1.56
N SER A 100 7.44 -25.57 2.47
CA SER A 100 7.07 -26.97 2.66
C SER A 100 5.66 -27.01 3.24
N MET A 101 4.79 -27.86 2.69
CA MET A 101 3.44 -28.08 3.24
C MET A 101 3.50 -28.88 4.54
N ASP A 102 4.58 -29.64 4.74
CA ASP A 102 4.76 -30.47 5.91
C ASP A 102 5.28 -29.64 7.09
N ASN A 103 4.98 -30.04 8.32
CA ASN A 103 5.56 -29.46 9.55
C ASN A 103 7.07 -29.77 9.71
N SER A 104 7.73 -30.07 8.60
CA SER A 104 9.18 -30.26 8.51
C SER A 104 9.94 -28.96 8.77
N LEU A 105 11.19 -29.11 9.23
CA LEU A 105 12.10 -28.00 9.44
C LEU A 105 12.33 -27.23 8.14
N VAL A 106 12.08 -25.92 8.15
CA VAL A 106 12.28 -25.06 6.98
C VAL A 106 13.78 -24.99 6.64
N CYS A 107 14.13 -25.48 5.45
CA CYS A 107 15.50 -25.62 4.98
C CYS A 107 15.66 -25.09 3.56
N CYS A 108 16.74 -24.35 3.30
CA CYS A 108 17.03 -23.88 1.96
C CYS A 108 17.39 -25.06 1.04
N ASN A 109 16.65 -25.25 -0.05
CA ASN A 109 16.89 -26.33 -1.00
C ASN A 109 18.28 -26.30 -1.66
N ARG A 110 18.92 -25.12 -1.75
CA ARG A 110 20.23 -24.91 -2.39
C ARG A 110 21.42 -25.13 -1.45
N CYS A 111 21.47 -24.43 -0.33
CA CYS A 111 22.63 -24.44 0.58
C CYS A 111 22.38 -25.20 1.90
N LYS A 112 21.20 -25.81 2.05
CA LYS A 112 20.79 -26.57 3.25
C LYS A 112 20.82 -25.79 4.56
N SER A 113 20.87 -24.45 4.50
CA SER A 113 20.78 -23.60 5.70
C SER A 113 19.40 -23.68 6.35
N THR A 114 19.38 -23.61 7.68
CA THR A 114 18.19 -23.69 8.54
C THR A 114 18.24 -22.60 9.64
N GLY A 115 17.20 -22.54 10.49
CA GLY A 115 17.17 -21.68 11.67
C GLY A 115 17.30 -20.19 11.33
N ALA A 116 18.15 -19.46 12.06
CA ALA A 116 18.35 -18.01 11.92
C ALA A 116 18.82 -17.55 10.52
N LYS A 117 19.31 -18.47 9.68
CA LYS A 117 19.68 -18.20 8.27
C LYS A 117 18.48 -18.19 7.33
N ILE A 118 17.30 -18.58 7.82
CA ILE A 118 16.03 -18.52 7.12
C ILE A 118 15.18 -17.44 7.78
N LYS A 119 14.84 -16.41 7.01
CA LYS A 119 13.83 -15.41 7.38
C LYS A 119 12.57 -15.64 6.56
N TYR A 120 11.52 -14.88 6.84
CA TYR A 120 10.39 -14.74 5.93
C TYR A 120 10.45 -13.40 5.21
N ALA A 121 9.90 -13.37 4.01
CA ALA A 121 9.72 -12.16 3.23
C ALA A 121 8.29 -12.10 2.73
N PHE A 122 7.69 -10.91 2.71
CA PHE A 122 6.52 -10.67 1.88
C PHE A 122 6.97 -10.69 0.42
N LEU A 123 6.27 -11.44 -0.42
CA LEU A 123 6.46 -11.51 -1.86
C LEU A 123 5.10 -11.73 -2.53
N PHE A 124 4.48 -10.65 -2.95
CA PHE A 124 3.23 -10.67 -3.70
C PHE A 124 3.17 -9.49 -4.67
N SER A 125 2.21 -9.52 -5.59
CA SER A 125 1.97 -8.45 -6.54
C SER A 125 0.52 -7.98 -6.43
N LEU A 126 0.33 -6.68 -6.52
CA LEU A 126 -0.98 -6.05 -6.67
C LEU A 126 -1.10 -5.59 -8.11
N LEU A 127 -2.20 -5.90 -8.79
CA LEU A 127 -2.58 -5.24 -10.02
C LEU A 127 -3.34 -3.98 -9.65
N VAL A 128 -2.80 -2.83 -10.02
CA VAL A 128 -3.41 -1.54 -9.72
C VAL A 128 -3.88 -0.84 -10.98
N GLU A 129 -4.90 -0.01 -10.83
CA GLU A 129 -5.49 0.82 -11.89
C GLU A 129 -5.54 2.28 -11.43
N ASP A 130 -5.30 3.21 -12.34
CA ASP A 130 -5.47 4.65 -12.11
C ASP A 130 -6.70 5.22 -12.85
N ASN A 131 -6.85 6.54 -12.82
CA ASN A 131 -7.94 7.22 -13.54
C ASN A 131 -7.87 7.08 -15.07
N SER A 132 -6.70 6.73 -15.63
CA SER A 132 -6.49 6.52 -17.06
C SER A 132 -6.93 5.13 -17.54
N LYS A 133 -7.49 4.31 -16.64
CA LYS A 133 -7.94 2.93 -16.91
C LYS A 133 -6.82 2.01 -17.41
N CYS A 134 -5.57 2.39 -17.12
CA CYS A 134 -4.40 1.57 -17.40
C CYS A 134 -4.05 0.75 -16.16
N PHE A 135 -3.52 -0.45 -16.39
CA PHE A 135 -3.16 -1.38 -15.33
C PHE A 135 -1.65 -1.48 -15.16
N LEU A 136 -1.20 -1.65 -13.91
CA LEU A 136 0.21 -1.83 -13.59
C LEU A 136 0.37 -2.86 -12.47
N PRO A 137 1.11 -3.96 -12.68
CA PRO A 137 1.50 -4.84 -11.59
C PRO A 137 2.59 -4.15 -10.74
N ILE A 138 2.39 -4.08 -9.43
CA ILE A 138 3.38 -3.58 -8.47
C ILE A 138 3.77 -4.71 -7.51
N ILE A 139 5.07 -4.86 -7.27
CA ILE A 139 5.65 -5.93 -6.45
C ILE A 139 5.91 -5.39 -5.05
N ILE A 140 5.48 -6.15 -4.05
CA ILE A 140 5.87 -5.97 -2.66
C ILE A 140 6.85 -7.10 -2.37
N PHE A 141 8.13 -6.74 -2.19
CA PHE A 141 9.18 -7.68 -1.80
C PHE A 141 10.01 -7.12 -0.65
N GLU A 142 9.67 -7.53 0.57
CA GLU A 142 10.26 -6.98 1.80
C GLU A 142 10.58 -8.13 2.75
N ILE A 143 11.83 -8.17 3.23
CA ILE A 143 12.36 -9.25 4.05
C ILE A 143 12.23 -8.85 5.53
N ASP A 144 11.86 -9.80 6.38
CA ASP A 144 11.75 -9.65 7.84
C ASP A 144 10.61 -8.73 8.29
N LYS A 145 10.59 -7.48 7.84
CA LYS A 145 9.56 -6.49 8.14
C LYS A 145 9.17 -5.75 6.87
N SER A 146 7.87 -5.59 6.66
CA SER A 146 7.30 -4.80 5.59
C SER A 146 7.09 -3.37 6.06
N GLU A 147 7.68 -2.42 5.35
CA GLU A 147 7.41 -0.99 5.52
C GLU A 147 6.03 -0.65 4.96
N PHE A 148 5.66 -1.29 3.85
CA PHE A 148 4.36 -1.11 3.21
C PHE A 148 3.19 -1.53 4.11
N LEU A 149 3.25 -2.73 4.67
CA LEU A 149 2.19 -3.27 5.55
C LEU A 149 2.36 -2.80 7.00
N GLY A 150 3.56 -2.42 7.41
CA GLY A 150 3.89 -2.12 8.80
C GLY A 150 3.92 -3.36 9.70
N LEU A 151 4.16 -4.54 9.13
CA LEU A 151 4.09 -5.84 9.82
C LEU A 151 5.38 -6.66 9.62
N PRO A 152 5.75 -7.52 10.60
CA PRO A 152 6.76 -8.55 10.37
C PRO A 152 6.25 -9.60 9.38
N ALA A 153 7.15 -10.12 8.54
CA ALA A 153 6.87 -11.26 7.67
C ALA A 153 6.98 -12.55 8.50
N THR A 154 5.92 -13.36 8.50
CA THR A 154 5.89 -14.65 9.19
C THR A 154 5.47 -15.78 8.24
N ASP A 155 5.38 -17.01 8.74
CA ASP A 155 4.92 -18.14 7.93
C ASP A 155 3.42 -18.12 7.64
N LEU A 156 2.67 -17.23 8.32
CA LEU A 156 1.21 -17.09 8.29
C LEU A 156 0.44 -18.37 8.67
N LYS A 157 1.09 -19.32 9.37
CA LYS A 157 0.38 -20.48 9.96
C LYS A 157 -0.37 -20.07 11.23
N ASN A 158 0.14 -19.07 11.96
CA ASN A 158 -0.53 -18.50 13.12
C ASN A 158 -1.78 -17.70 12.67
N PRO A 159 -2.99 -18.04 13.16
CA PRO A 159 -4.22 -17.32 12.81
C PRO A 159 -4.17 -15.82 13.13
N LYS A 160 -3.47 -15.42 14.21
CA LYS A 160 -3.35 -14.01 14.61
C LYS A 160 -2.60 -13.20 13.56
N ASP A 161 -1.46 -13.70 13.09
CA ASP A 161 -0.66 -13.03 12.05
C ASP A 161 -1.43 -12.94 10.73
N PHE A 162 -2.17 -14.01 10.41
CA PHE A 162 -2.98 -14.08 9.20
C PHE A 162 -4.14 -13.06 9.21
N GLU A 163 -4.85 -12.94 10.33
CA GLU A 163 -5.93 -11.96 10.48
C GLU A 163 -5.41 -10.52 10.56
N GLU A 164 -4.25 -10.28 11.18
CA GLU A 164 -3.60 -8.96 11.16
C GLU A 164 -3.23 -8.55 9.73
N LEU A 165 -2.63 -9.46 8.95
CA LEU A 165 -2.35 -9.22 7.53
C LEU A 165 -3.64 -8.89 6.75
N LYS A 166 -4.71 -9.68 6.92
CA LYS A 166 -6.00 -9.38 6.29
C LYS A 166 -6.55 -8.02 6.71
N SER A 167 -6.45 -7.67 7.99
CA SER A 167 -6.89 -6.37 8.51
C SER A 167 -6.18 -5.22 7.81
N ARG A 168 -4.85 -5.33 7.59
CA ARG A 168 -4.10 -4.35 6.79
C ARG A 168 -4.54 -4.29 5.34
N LEU A 169 -4.70 -5.44 4.69
CA LEU A 169 -5.11 -5.50 3.27
C LEU A 169 -6.54 -4.98 3.04
N LYS A 170 -7.44 -5.13 4.01
CA LYS A 170 -8.81 -4.60 3.96
C LYS A 170 -8.86 -3.08 3.79
N LYS A 171 -7.80 -2.37 4.17
CA LYS A 171 -7.67 -0.92 3.96
C LYS A 171 -7.44 -0.57 2.49
N LEU A 172 -6.82 -1.47 1.73
CA LEU A 172 -6.58 -1.30 0.29
C LEU A 172 -7.77 -1.74 -0.55
N TRP A 173 -8.50 -2.77 -0.14
CA TRP A 173 -9.66 -3.26 -0.87
C TRP A 173 -10.65 -4.01 0.03
N VAL A 174 -11.90 -4.08 -0.43
CA VAL A 174 -12.93 -4.95 0.12
C VAL A 174 -13.49 -5.85 -0.97
N PHE A 175 -13.89 -7.06 -0.57
CA PHE A 175 -14.66 -7.93 -1.46
C PHE A 175 -16.13 -7.53 -1.38
N LYS A 176 -16.74 -7.28 -2.53
CA LYS A 176 -18.18 -6.99 -2.64
C LYS A 176 -18.84 -8.08 -3.47
N THR A 177 -19.93 -8.63 -2.94
CA THR A 177 -20.82 -9.48 -3.73
C THR A 177 -21.68 -8.57 -4.59
N VAL A 178 -21.56 -8.71 -5.90
CA VAL A 178 -22.41 -8.04 -6.89
C VAL A 178 -23.38 -9.07 -7.42
N SER A 179 -24.66 -8.76 -7.28
CA SER A 179 -25.74 -9.54 -7.84
C SER A 179 -26.02 -9.05 -9.25
N ASP A 180 -25.83 -9.91 -10.24
CA ASP A 180 -26.18 -9.61 -11.62
C ASP A 180 -27.62 -10.12 -11.82
N ASN A 181 -28.57 -9.19 -11.82
CA ASN A 181 -30.02 -9.37 -12.05
C ASN A 181 -30.85 -9.97 -10.89
N TYR A 182 -32.03 -9.40 -10.72
CA TYR A 182 -33.11 -9.97 -9.92
C TYR A 182 -34.18 -10.50 -10.88
N CYS A 183 -34.54 -11.77 -10.77
CA CYS A 183 -35.73 -12.29 -11.43
C CYS A 183 -36.89 -12.21 -10.43
N VAL A 184 -37.99 -11.59 -10.84
CA VAL A 184 -39.24 -11.62 -10.09
C VAL A 184 -40.01 -12.84 -10.60
N ASN A 185 -40.12 -13.87 -9.78
CA ASN A 185 -40.91 -15.05 -10.15
C ASN A 185 -42.41 -14.73 -10.03
N GLU A 186 -43.28 -15.56 -10.61
CA GLU A 186 -44.74 -15.36 -10.62
C GLU A 186 -45.36 -15.17 -9.22
N ASN A 187 -44.68 -15.67 -8.18
CA ASN A 187 -45.03 -15.46 -6.77
C ASN A 187 -44.49 -14.16 -6.14
N LYS A 188 -44.04 -13.18 -6.94
CA LYS A 188 -43.35 -11.94 -6.51
C LYS A 188 -42.11 -12.15 -5.62
N LYS A 189 -41.55 -13.37 -5.59
CA LYS A 189 -40.36 -13.68 -4.81
C LYS A 189 -39.12 -13.36 -5.65
N LEU A 190 -38.31 -12.42 -5.16
CA LEU A 190 -37.00 -12.09 -5.74
C LEU A 190 -36.05 -13.28 -5.57
N THR A 191 -35.66 -13.92 -6.67
CA THR A 191 -34.61 -14.93 -6.67
C THR A 191 -33.35 -14.38 -7.32
N LEU A 192 -32.25 -14.44 -6.58
CA LEU A 192 -30.90 -14.15 -7.06
C LEU A 192 -30.46 -15.25 -8.01
N THR A 193 -30.26 -14.92 -9.29
CA THR A 193 -29.87 -15.89 -10.33
C THR A 193 -28.37 -15.95 -10.55
N HIS A 194 -27.63 -14.89 -10.26
CA HIS A 194 -26.17 -14.91 -10.28
C HIS A 194 -25.56 -13.90 -9.31
N SER A 195 -24.56 -14.31 -8.54
CA SER A 195 -23.75 -13.39 -7.75
C SER A 195 -22.28 -13.65 -8.01
N ARG A 196 -21.50 -12.57 -8.19
CA ARG A 196 -20.04 -12.62 -8.33
C ARG A 196 -19.40 -11.76 -7.26
N THR A 197 -18.28 -12.22 -6.72
CA THR A 197 -17.48 -11.42 -5.79
C THR A 197 -16.45 -10.62 -6.58
N ILE A 198 -16.49 -9.29 -6.46
CA ILE A 198 -15.50 -8.40 -7.07
C ILE A 198 -14.61 -7.76 -6.01
N LEU A 199 -13.38 -7.45 -6.41
CA LEU A 199 -12.46 -6.67 -5.59
C LEU A 199 -12.72 -5.18 -5.82
N CYS A 200 -13.14 -4.48 -4.76
CA CYS A 200 -13.39 -3.04 -4.78
C CYS A 200 -12.26 -2.34 -4.01
N GLY A 201 -11.25 -1.87 -4.75
CA GLY A 201 -10.11 -1.16 -4.18
C GLY A 201 -10.43 0.26 -3.75
N ASN A 202 -9.97 0.65 -2.57
CA ASN A 202 -9.89 2.05 -2.17
C ASN A 202 -8.80 2.75 -2.98
N ILE A 203 -8.95 4.06 -3.16
CA ILE A 203 -7.93 4.88 -3.81
C ILE A 203 -6.83 5.20 -2.79
N PHE A 204 -5.57 5.03 -3.18
CA PHE A 204 -4.42 5.33 -2.35
C PHE A 204 -3.26 5.87 -3.20
N ASP A 205 -2.37 6.63 -2.56
CA ASP A 205 -1.12 7.06 -3.18
C ASP A 205 -0.05 6.00 -2.93
N VAL A 206 0.82 5.77 -3.91
CA VAL A 206 1.93 4.80 -3.81
C VAL A 206 3.15 5.28 -4.58
N CYS A 207 4.32 5.10 -3.98
CA CYS A 207 5.61 5.31 -4.63
C CYS A 207 6.12 3.98 -5.21
N ILE A 208 6.48 4.00 -6.50
CA ILE A 208 6.96 2.83 -7.23
C ILE A 208 8.30 3.08 -7.92
N GLU A 209 9.21 2.13 -7.81
CA GLU A 209 10.48 2.11 -8.53
C GLU A 209 10.35 1.15 -9.71
N ARG A 210 10.57 1.66 -10.92
CA ARG A 210 10.61 0.88 -12.15
C ARG A 210 12.04 0.49 -12.46
N TYR A 211 12.30 -0.80 -12.64
CA TYR A 211 13.63 -1.36 -12.88
C TYR A 211 13.59 -2.49 -13.91
N LYS A 212 14.75 -2.84 -14.48
CA LYS A 212 14.89 -3.96 -15.43
C LYS A 212 15.67 -5.09 -14.77
N ASN A 213 15.19 -6.32 -14.93
CA ASN A 213 15.90 -7.54 -14.55
C ASN A 213 15.88 -8.55 -15.71
N THR A 214 16.37 -9.76 -15.45
CA THR A 214 16.41 -10.85 -16.45
C THR A 214 15.04 -11.28 -16.97
N GLN A 215 13.96 -10.97 -16.25
CA GLN A 215 12.57 -11.26 -16.64
C GLN A 215 11.86 -10.06 -17.29
N GLY A 216 12.57 -8.95 -17.53
CA GLY A 216 12.03 -7.75 -18.14
C GLY A 216 11.87 -6.59 -17.17
N ILE A 217 10.93 -5.70 -17.47
CA ILE A 217 10.67 -4.48 -16.69
C ILE A 217 9.70 -4.82 -15.57
N ARG A 218 10.03 -4.39 -14.35
CA ARG A 218 9.25 -4.60 -13.12
C ARG A 218 9.07 -3.29 -12.37
N GLN A 219 8.11 -3.30 -11.46
CA GLN A 219 7.78 -2.18 -10.58
C GLN A 219 7.71 -2.71 -9.16
N LYS A 220 8.43 -2.12 -8.22
CA LYS A 220 8.33 -2.44 -6.80
C LYS A 220 7.89 -1.21 -6.01
N VAL A 221 7.17 -1.44 -4.92
CA VAL A 221 6.80 -0.38 -3.97
C VAL A 221 8.04 0.09 -3.21
N PHE A 222 8.11 1.38 -2.90
CA PHE A 222 9.12 1.97 -2.00
C PHE A 222 8.51 3.12 -1.20
N ASP A 223 9.07 3.45 -0.04
CA ASP A 223 8.79 4.63 0.81
C ASP A 223 7.27 4.96 0.94
N THR A 224 6.47 3.90 1.07
CA THR A 224 5.00 3.92 1.17
C THR A 224 4.59 3.01 2.31
N ARG A 225 3.64 3.44 3.16
CA ARG A 225 3.09 2.64 4.26
C ARG A 225 1.57 2.75 4.33
N ILE A 226 0.87 1.67 4.62
CA ILE A 226 -0.58 1.68 4.92
C ILE A 226 -0.82 2.23 6.33
N ILE A 227 -1.75 3.18 6.47
CA ILE A 227 -2.12 3.80 7.75
C ILE A 227 -3.24 3.04 8.42
#